data_AF-A0A954QHN6-F1
#
_entry.id   AF-A0A954QHN6-F1
#
_cell.length_a   1.000
_cell.length_b   1.000
_cell.length_c   1.000
_cell.angle_alpha   90.00
_cell.angle_beta   90.00
_cell.angle_gamma   90.00
#
_symmetry.space_group_name_H-M   'P 1'
#
loop_
_entity.id
_entity.type
_entity.pdbx_description
1 polymer ?
#
loop_
_entity_poly.entity_id
_entity_poly.type
_entity_poly.pdbx_seq_one_letter_code
_entity_poly.pdbx_strand_id
1 'polypeptide(L)' 'MSFSTAMSVAATGIQQGFQKLDDAARRIAEPDSDDLAKDLVSAIEAKHSVAANAAVVKTSDKMVGSLVDMMV' A
#
# COMPACT_ATOMS: atom_id res chain seq x y z
N MET A 1 -14.74 -7.31 16.25
CA MET A 1 -13.25 -7.34 16.28
C MET A 1 -12.60 -7.32 14.87
N SER A 2 -13.25 -6.81 13.80
CA SER A 2 -12.73 -6.95 12.42
C SER A 2 -12.14 -5.65 11.82
N PHE A 3 -12.77 -4.50 12.09
CA PHE A 3 -12.43 -3.21 11.45
C PHE A 3 -11.04 -2.65 11.84
N SER A 4 -10.74 -2.62 13.15
CA SER A 4 -9.45 -2.12 13.65
C SER A 4 -8.26 -2.96 13.15
N THR A 5 -8.45 -4.27 13.06
CA THR A 5 -7.45 -5.20 12.51
C THR A 5 -7.20 -4.94 11.03
N ALA A 6 -8.26 -4.73 10.23
CA ALA A 6 -8.14 -4.41 8.81
C ALA A 6 -7.40 -3.10 8.57
N MET A 7 -7.65 -2.06 9.38
CA MET A 7 -6.90 -0.81 9.32
C MET A 7 -5.43 -0.97 9.69
N SER A 8 -5.12 -1.74 10.74
CA SER A 8 -3.74 -2.02 11.15
C SER A 8 -2.96 -2.78 10.06
N VAL A 9 -3.61 -3.77 9.43
CA VAL A 9 -3.02 -4.53 8.32
C VAL A 9 -2.80 -3.63 7.11
N ALA A 10 -3.78 -2.78 6.76
CA ALA A 10 -3.66 -1.85 5.66
C ALA A 10 -2.53 -0.83 5.89
N ALA A 11 -2.43 -0.25 7.08
CA ALA A 11 -1.35 0.67 7.43
C ALA A 11 0.03 -0.01 7.33
N THR A 12 0.15 -1.24 7.83
CA THR A 12 1.37 -2.05 7.72
C THR A 12 1.73 -2.34 6.26
N GLY A 13 0.73 -2.70 5.44
CA GLY A 13 0.91 -2.97 4.01
C GLY A 13 1.32 -1.73 3.21
N ILE A 14 0.82 -0.54 3.56
CA ILE A 14 1.27 0.74 2.98
C ILE A 14 2.76 0.96 3.28
N GLN A 15 3.17 0.82 4.54
CA GLN A 15 4.56 1.02 4.94
C GLN A 15 5.51 0.04 4.22
N GLN A 16 5.15 -1.24 4.15
CA GLN A 16 5.92 -2.24 3.43
C GLN A 16 5.97 -1.96 1.92
N GLY A 17 4.87 -1.48 1.34
CA GLY A 17 4.82 -1.09 -0.07
C GLY A 17 5.78 0.05 -0.39
N PHE A 18 5.89 1.06 0.47
CA PHE A 18 6.88 2.13 0.30
C PHE A 18 8.31 1.63 0.41
N GLN A 19 8.61 0.76 1.39
CA GLN A 19 9.95 0.16 1.51
C GLN A 19 10.35 -0.62 0.24
N LYS A 20 9.44 -1.45 -0.29
CA LYS A 20 9.68 -2.19 -1.53
C LYS A 20 9.87 -1.28 -2.75
N LEU A 21 9.16 -0.16 -2.80
CA LEU A 21 9.32 0.83 -3.86
C LEU A 21 10.68 1.51 -3.77
N ASP A 22 11.12 1.92 -2.58
CA ASP A 22 12.42 2.53 -2.35
C ASP A 22 13.57 1.58 -2.73
N ASP A 23 13.44 0.30 -2.34
CA ASP A 23 14.41 -0.73 -2.70
C ASP A 23 14.47 -0.96 -4.22
N ALA A 24 13.32 -1.01 -4.90
CA ALA A 24 13.27 -1.12 -6.35
C ALA A 24 13.87 0.11 -7.05
N ALA A 25 13.59 1.31 -6.55
CA ALA A 25 14.16 2.55 -7.08
C ALA A 25 15.68 2.59 -6.94
N ARG A 26 16.23 2.09 -5.82
CA ARG A 26 17.68 1.95 -5.63
C ARG A 26 18.30 0.98 -6.63
N ARG A 27 17.69 -0.19 -6.85
CA ARG A 27 18.17 -1.17 -7.84
C ARG A 27 18.12 -0.64 -9.27
N ILE A 28 17.10 0.15 -9.61
CA ILE A 28 17.04 0.85 -10.91
C ILE A 28 18.16 1.90 -11.04
N ALA A 29 18.51 2.60 -9.95
CA ALA A 29 19.55 3.63 -9.94
C ALA A 29 20.98 3.06 -9.96
N GLU A 30 21.17 1.84 -9.47
CA GLU A 30 22.41 1.07 -9.53
C GLU A 30 22.23 -0.15 -10.45
N PRO A 31 22.15 0.06 -11.78
CA PRO A 31 21.79 -1.00 -12.71
C PRO A 31 22.90 -2.05 -12.80
N ASP A 32 22.73 -3.16 -12.10
CA ASP A 32 23.34 -4.41 -12.51
C ASP A 32 22.58 -4.87 -13.78
N SER A 33 23.30 -5.03 -14.88
CA SER A 33 22.75 -4.84 -16.24
C SER A 33 21.73 -5.90 -16.70
N ASP A 34 21.49 -6.95 -15.92
CA ASP A 34 20.73 -8.13 -16.35
C ASP A 34 19.25 -8.16 -15.90
N ASP A 35 18.78 -7.28 -15.01
CA ASP A 35 17.45 -7.47 -14.41
C ASP A 35 16.55 -6.23 -14.22
N LEU A 36 16.84 -5.13 -14.91
CA LEU A 36 16.06 -3.89 -14.85
C LEU A 36 14.54 -4.10 -15.07
N ALA A 37 14.18 -5.06 -15.93
CA ALA A 37 12.78 -5.42 -16.17
C ALA A 37 12.08 -5.98 -14.93
N LYS A 38 12.77 -6.81 -14.12
CA LYS A 38 12.23 -7.34 -12.87
C LYS A 38 12.11 -6.25 -11.80
N ASP A 39 13.03 -5.30 -11.76
CA ASP A 39 12.96 -4.18 -10.83
C ASP A 39 11.80 -3.23 -11.14
N LEU A 40 11.53 -2.98 -12.42
CA LEU A 40 10.35 -2.23 -12.87
C LEU A 40 9.05 -2.93 -12.48
N VAL A 41 8.96 -4.24 -12.67
CA VAL A 41 7.79 -5.02 -12.22
C VAL A 41 7.63 -4.93 -10.70
N SER A 42 8.72 -5.07 -9.95
CA SER A 42 8.71 -4.95 -8.48
C SER A 42 8.20 -3.58 -8.02
N ALA A 43 8.59 -2.50 -8.71
CA ALA A 43 8.09 -1.16 -8.42
C ALA A 43 6.57 -1.03 -8.73
N ILE A 44 6.09 -1.64 -9.81
CA ILE A 44 4.66 -1.68 -10.17
C ILE A 44 3.85 -2.45 -9.11
N GLU A 45 4.33 -3.62 -8.69
CA GLU A 45 3.70 -4.41 -7.64
C GLU A 45 3.64 -3.66 -6.31
N ALA A 46 4.72 -2.99 -5.93
CA ALA A 46 4.78 -2.14 -4.74
C ALA A 46 3.73 -1.02 -4.79
N LYS A 47 3.61 -0.33 -5.94
CA LYS A 47 2.58 0.69 -6.17
C LYS A 47 1.16 0.14 -6.03
N HIS A 48 0.88 -1.02 -6.61
CA HIS A 48 -0.43 -1.67 -6.49
C HIS A 48 -0.75 -2.07 -5.05
N SER A 49 0.24 -2.56 -4.30
CA SER A 49 0.09 -2.91 -2.89
C SER A 49 -0.27 -1.70 -2.03
N VAL A 50 0.40 -0.57 -2.22
CA VAL A 50 0.06 0.69 -1.53
C VAL A 50 -1.35 1.15 -1.90
N ALA A 51 -1.71 1.13 -3.18
CA ALA A 51 -3.02 1.56 -3.65
C ALA A 51 -4.17 0.70 -3.08
N ALA A 52 -4.00 -0.63 -3.04
CA ALA A 52 -4.98 -1.55 -2.49
C ALA A 52 -5.22 -1.29 -0.99
N ASN A 53 -4.13 -1.16 -0.22
CA ASN A 53 -4.23 -0.87 1.21
C ASN A 53 -4.82 0.53 1.49
N ALA A 54 -4.47 1.55 0.68
CA ALA A 54 -5.07 2.88 0.77
C ALA A 54 -6.59 2.86 0.50
N ALA A 55 -7.05 2.02 -0.43
CA ALA A 55 -8.48 1.84 -0.69
C ALA A 55 -9.22 1.21 0.50
N VAL A 56 -8.58 0.27 1.21
CA VAL A 56 -9.12 -0.32 2.46
C VAL A 56 -9.26 0.76 3.53
N VAL A 57 -8.23 1.59 3.74
CA VAL A 57 -8.27 2.71 4.69
C VAL A 57 -9.39 3.69 4.34
N LYS A 58 -9.50 4.09 3.07
CA LYS A 58 -10.55 5.03 2.61
C LYS A 58 -11.96 4.47 2.77
N THR A 59 -12.16 3.20 2.46
CA THR A 59 -13.46 2.53 2.65
C THR A 59 -13.78 2.42 4.13
N SER A 60 -12.77 2.13 4.94
CA SER A 60 -12.91 2.05 6.39
C SER A 60 -13.37 3.39 6.98
N ASP A 61 -12.73 4.48 6.57
CA ASP A 61 -13.11 5.86 6.95
C ASP A 61 -14.55 6.21 6.55
N LYS A 62 -14.95 5.90 5.30
CA LYS A 62 -16.34 6.10 4.83
C LYS A 62 -17.36 5.33 5.67
N MET A 63 -17.06 4.08 6.04
CA MET A 63 -17.95 3.29 6.88
C MET A 63 -18.11 3.92 8.27
N VAL A 64 -17.02 4.42 8.85
CA VAL A 64 -17.08 5.16 10.14
C VAL A 64 -17.89 6.45 9.99
N GLY A 65 -17.67 7.24 8.94
CA GLY A 65 -18.45 8.44 8.67
C GLY A 65 -19.95 8.14 8.56
N SER A 66 -20.33 7.10 7.82
CA SER A 66 -21.74 6.71 7.70
C SER A 66 -22.38 6.27 9.03
N LEU A 67 -21.59 5.68 9.94
CA LEU A 67 -22.08 5.35 11.29
C LEU A 67 -22.29 6.61 12.13
N VAL A 68 -21.40 7.60 12.02
CA VAL A 68 -21.55 8.89 12.71
C VAL A 68 -22.78 9.64 12.18
N ASP A 69 -22.97 9.69 10.87
CA ASP A 69 -24.11 10.35 10.23
C ASP A 69 -25.47 9.74 10.64
N MET A 70 -25.52 8.44 10.96
CA MET A 70 -26.74 7.81 11.48
C MET A 70 -27.05 8.15 12.94
N MET A 71 -26.04 8.56 13.72
CA MET A 71 -26.20 8.87 15.14
C MET A 71 -26.58 10.34 15.41
N VAL A 72 -26.35 11.23 14.45
CA VAL A 72 -26.68 12.66 14.50
C VAL A 72 -28.03 12.93 13.84
#